data_AF-C7LZR0-F1
#
_entry.id   AF-C7LZR0-F1
#
_cell.length_a   1.000
_cell.length_b   1.000
_cell.length_c   1.000
_cell.angle_alpha   90.00
_cell.angle_beta   90.00
_cell.angle_gamma   90.00
#
_symmetry.space_group_name_H-M   'P 1'
#
loop_
_entity.id
_entity.type
_entity.pdbx_description
1 polymer ?
#
loop_
_entity_poly.entity_id
_entity_poly.type
_entity_poly.pdbx_seq_one_letter_code
_entity_poly.pdbx_strand_id
1 'polypeptide(L)'
;MDGRKQRTVVSAIERAAVALGADDATGLRREARQIRTLNQLVELDALPALLEELADAVAAGDGAGRERAIAAIGEVLGPSPLAAMFQAQRARGTTGAEPGA
;
A
#
# COMPACT_ATOMS: atom_id res chain seq x y z
N MET A 1 -11.55 -20.63 6.12
CA MET A 1 -11.50 -19.16 5.87
C MET A 1 -12.76 -18.76 5.12
N ASP A 2 -13.55 -17.79 5.59
CA ASP A 2 -14.76 -17.35 4.89
C ASP A 2 -14.40 -16.52 3.65
N GLY A 3 -14.80 -16.95 2.45
CA GLY A 3 -14.49 -16.25 1.19
C GLY A 3 -14.99 -14.79 1.14
N ARG A 4 -15.97 -14.41 1.98
CA ARG A 4 -16.39 -13.01 2.13
C ARG A 4 -15.30 -12.14 2.78
N LYS A 5 -14.65 -12.62 3.83
CA LYS A 5 -13.62 -11.88 4.57
C LYS A 5 -12.36 -11.68 3.74
N GLN A 6 -11.94 -12.72 3.02
CA GLN A 6 -10.80 -12.66 2.11
C GLN A 6 -11.00 -11.59 1.02
N ARG A 7 -12.20 -11.54 0.40
CA ARG A 7 -12.53 -10.49 -0.57
C ARG A 7 -12.46 -9.09 0.04
N THR A 8 -12.94 -8.91 1.27
CA THR A 8 -12.88 -7.60 1.94
C THR A 8 -11.43 -7.15 2.19
N VAL A 9 -10.54 -8.06 2.58
CA VAL A 9 -9.11 -7.77 2.76
C VAL A 9 -8.46 -7.40 1.43
N VAL A 10 -8.68 -8.20 0.38
CA VAL A 10 -8.17 -7.91 -0.97
C VAL A 10 -8.62 -6.52 -1.44
N SER A 11 -9.91 -6.20 -1.32
CA SER A 11 -10.43 -4.89 -1.70
C SER A 11 -9.87 -3.74 -0.86
N ALA A 12 -9.50 -3.98 0.40
CA ALA A 12 -8.82 -2.96 1.21
C ALA A 12 -7.38 -2.71 0.73
N ILE A 13 -6.67 -3.78 0.35
CA ILE A 13 -5.32 -3.68 -0.21
C ILE A 13 -5.35 -2.95 -1.57
N GLU A 14 -6.32 -3.26 -2.43
CA GLU A 14 -6.51 -2.56 -3.71
C GLU A 14 -6.78 -1.07 -3.49
N ARG A 15 -7.66 -0.71 -2.54
CA ARG A 15 -7.92 0.69 -2.20
C ARG A 15 -6.71 1.40 -1.62
N ALA A 16 -5.86 0.71 -0.85
CA ALA A 16 -4.60 1.27 -0.36
C ALA A 16 -3.65 1.59 -1.52
N ALA A 17 -3.54 0.72 -2.52
CA ALA A 17 -2.74 0.99 -3.72
C ALA A 17 -3.31 2.17 -4.54
N VAL A 18 -4.63 2.34 -4.59
CA VAL A 18 -5.27 3.52 -5.21
C VAL A 18 -4.96 4.79 -4.42
N ALA A 19 -5.07 4.76 -3.10
CA ALA A 19 -4.74 5.90 -2.23
C ALA A 19 -3.27 6.32 -2.39
N LEU A 20 -2.35 5.36 -2.49
CA LEU A 20 -0.94 5.63 -2.81
C LEU A 20 -0.77 6.37 -4.15
N GLY A 21 -1.52 5.96 -5.19
CA GLY A 21 -1.46 6.62 -6.50
C GLY A 21 -2.04 8.04 -6.51
N ALA A 22 -2.87 8.38 -5.51
CA ALA A 22 -3.43 9.71 -5.31
C ALA A 22 -2.66 10.54 -4.25
N ASP A 23 -1.53 10.04 -3.75
CA ASP A 23 -0.79 10.62 -2.62
C ASP A 23 -1.68 10.90 -1.39
N ASP A 24 -2.70 10.06 -1.19
CA ASP A 24 -3.67 10.19 -0.09
C ASP A 24 -3.21 9.39 1.15
N ALA A 25 -2.42 10.05 1.99
CA ALA A 25 -2.01 9.51 3.29
C ALA A 25 -3.20 9.17 4.21
N THR A 26 -4.32 9.87 4.11
CA THR A 26 -5.49 9.60 4.95
C THR A 26 -6.17 8.31 4.51
N GLY A 27 -6.32 8.12 3.20
CA GLY A 27 -6.81 6.88 2.58
C GLY A 27 -5.95 5.68 2.96
N LEU A 28 -4.62 5.80 2.90
CA LEU A 28 -3.70 4.74 3.32
C LEU A 28 -3.90 4.34 4.80
N ARG A 29 -3.96 5.31 5.72
CA ARG A 29 -4.21 5.03 7.15
C ARG A 29 -5.59 4.42 7.40
N ARG A 30 -6.60 4.79 6.61
CA ARG A 30 -7.95 4.21 6.71
C ARG A 30 -7.93 2.74 6.32
N GLU A 31 -7.34 2.41 5.18
CA GLU A 31 -7.27 1.02 4.72
C GLU A 31 -6.34 0.17 5.60
N ALA A 32 -5.24 0.73 6.13
CA ALA A 32 -4.39 0.05 7.11
C ALA A 32 -5.17 -0.39 8.37
N ARG A 33 -5.98 0.51 8.93
CA ARG A 33 -6.86 0.20 10.08
C ARG A 33 -7.92 -0.83 9.72
N GLN A 34 -8.49 -0.74 8.52
CA GLN A 34 -9.47 -1.71 8.04
C GLN A 34 -8.83 -3.10 7.91
N ILE A 35 -7.65 -3.19 7.31
CA ILE A 35 -6.88 -4.43 7.22
C ILE A 35 -6.59 -4.93 8.63
N ARG A 36 -6.04 -4.12 9.55
CA ARG A 36 -5.79 -4.51 10.95
C ARG A 36 -7.02 -5.09 11.65
N THR A 37 -8.19 -4.48 11.44
CA THR A 37 -9.47 -4.96 12.00
C THR A 37 -9.88 -6.31 11.41
N LEU A 38 -9.63 -6.49 10.11
CA LEU A 38 -9.87 -7.75 9.40
C LEU A 38 -8.76 -8.79 9.65
N ASN A 39 -7.58 -8.35 10.10
CA ASN A 39 -6.34 -9.13 10.20
C ASN A 39 -6.29 -10.07 11.39
N GLN A 40 -7.29 -10.03 12.28
CA GLN A 40 -7.51 -11.14 13.23
C GLN A 40 -7.75 -12.50 12.54
N LEU A 41 -7.73 -12.55 11.20
CA LEU A 41 -8.06 -13.71 10.36
C LEU A 41 -7.04 -14.01 9.25
N VAL A 42 -5.99 -13.21 9.03
CA VAL A 42 -5.04 -13.36 7.90
C VAL A 42 -3.63 -13.12 8.39
N GLU A 43 -2.66 -13.96 8.00
CA GLU A 43 -1.23 -13.90 8.41
C GLU A 43 -0.46 -12.68 7.84
N LEU A 44 -1.13 -11.53 7.67
CA LEU A 44 -0.56 -10.30 7.11
C LEU A 44 -0.34 -9.23 8.21
N ASP A 45 0.11 -9.63 9.40
CA ASP A 45 0.25 -8.74 10.57
C ASP A 45 1.19 -7.55 10.34
N ALA A 46 2.17 -7.71 9.46
CA ALA A 46 3.08 -6.64 9.08
C ALA A 46 2.44 -5.61 8.12
N LEU A 47 1.44 -6.00 7.33
CA LEU A 47 0.90 -5.16 6.25
C LEU A 47 0.25 -3.86 6.75
N PRO A 48 -0.58 -3.85 7.82
CA PRO A 48 -1.10 -2.61 8.38
C PRO A 48 -0.03 -1.63 8.83
N ALA A 49 1.03 -2.12 9.48
CA ALA A 49 2.12 -1.27 9.96
C ALA A 49 2.88 -0.64 8.79
N LEU A 50 3.20 -1.44 7.77
CA LEU A 50 3.86 -0.95 6.56
C LEU A 50 3.02 0.07 5.78
N LEU A 51 1.70 -0.09 5.77
CA LEU A 51 0.79 0.89 5.16
C LEU A 51 0.72 2.20 5.96
N GLU A 52 0.84 2.15 7.29
CA GLU A 52 0.96 3.35 8.13
C GLU A 52 2.29 4.06 7.88
N GLU A 53 3.41 3.33 7.82
CA GLU A 53 4.72 3.90 7.46
C GLU A 53 4.71 4.53 6.06
N LEU A 54 4.08 3.86 5.10
CA LEU A 54 3.89 4.41 3.76
C LEU A 54 3.06 5.69 3.79
N ALA A 55 1.99 5.75 4.58
CA ALA A 55 1.17 6.94 4.73
C ALA A 55 1.94 8.10 5.37
N ASP A 56 2.80 7.82 6.35
CA ASP A 56 3.66 8.81 6.99
C ASP A 56 4.70 9.34 6.01
N ALA A 57 5.31 8.47 5.19
CA ALA A 57 6.22 8.87 4.13
C ALA A 57 5.53 9.73 3.05
N VAL A 58 4.31 9.37 2.65
CA VAL A 58 3.50 10.18 1.71
C VAL A 58 3.17 11.55 2.32
N ALA A 59 2.73 11.60 3.57
CA ALA A 59 2.42 12.86 4.26
C ALA A 59 3.66 13.77 4.45
N ALA A 60 4.83 13.17 4.63
CA ALA A 60 6.10 13.88 4.79
C ALA A 60 6.77 14.25 3.45
N GLY A 61 6.27 13.75 2.31
CA GLY A 61 6.96 13.87 1.02
C GLY A 61 8.29 13.11 0.96
N ASP A 62 8.47 12.10 1.82
CA ASP A 62 9.68 11.28 1.88
C ASP A 62 9.66 10.20 0.79
N GLY A 63 10.21 10.54 -0.39
CA GLY A 63 10.33 9.61 -1.50
C GLY A 63 11.11 8.34 -1.16
N ALA A 64 12.19 8.44 -0.36
CA ALA A 64 13.01 7.29 0.02
C ALA A 64 12.30 6.38 1.03
N GLY A 65 11.57 6.98 1.98
CA GLY A 65 10.68 6.25 2.89
C GLY A 65 9.55 5.54 2.15
N ARG A 66 8.92 6.22 1.19
CA ARG A 66 7.87 5.65 0.33
C ARG A 66 8.37 4.44 -0.45
N GLU A 67 9.55 4.52 -1.05
CA GLU A 67 10.13 3.40 -1.79
C GLU A 67 10.44 2.19 -0.90
N ARG A 68 11.02 2.42 0.28
CA ARG A 68 11.29 1.35 1.26
C ARG A 68 10.01 0.66 1.72
N ALA A 69 8.99 1.43 2.06
CA ALA A 69 7.71 0.89 2.50
C ALA A 69 7.01 0.08 1.39
N ILE A 70 7.04 0.57 0.13
CA ILE A 70 6.51 -0.17 -1.02
C ILE A 70 7.25 -1.50 -1.25
N ALA A 71 8.58 -1.50 -1.12
CA ALA A 71 9.38 -2.72 -1.25
C ALA A 71 9.01 -3.75 -0.18
N ALA A 72 8.92 -3.33 1.09
CA ALA A 72 8.54 -4.20 2.20
C ALA A 72 7.11 -4.77 2.05
N ILE A 73 6.15 -3.95 1.57
CA ILE A 73 4.79 -4.41 1.25
C ILE A 73 4.84 -5.50 0.18
N GLY A 74 5.70 -5.34 -0.84
CA GLY A 74 5.92 -6.36 -1.87
C GLY A 74 6.48 -7.68 -1.32
N GLU A 75 7.39 -7.63 -0.36
CA GLU A 75 7.91 -8.84 0.31
C GLU A 75 6.84 -9.56 1.12
N VAL A 76 6.01 -8.83 1.87
CA VAL A 76 4.91 -9.40 2.66
C VAL A 76 3.84 -10.04 1.79
N LEU A 77 3.47 -9.40 0.68
CA LEU A 77 2.46 -9.90 -0.25
C LEU A 77 2.99 -10.98 -1.21
N GLY A 78 4.31 -11.13 -1.30
CA GLY A 78 4.96 -12.04 -2.24
C GLY A 78 4.64 -11.73 -3.71
N PRO A 79 4.92 -12.66 -4.63
CA PRO A 79 4.60 -12.52 -6.05
C PRO A 79 3.08 -12.58 -6.27
N SER A 80 2.41 -11.43 -6.12
CA SER A 80 0.97 -11.29 -6.26
C SER A 80 0.58 -10.08 -7.12
N PRO A 81 -0.61 -10.09 -7.74
CA PRO A 81 -1.13 -8.91 -8.43
C PRO A 81 -1.21 -7.67 -7.53
N LEU A 82 -1.46 -7.87 -6.23
CA LEU A 82 -1.53 -6.79 -5.24
C LEU A 82 -0.17 -6.12 -5.06
N ALA A 83 0.91 -6.90 -4.92
CA ALA A 83 2.27 -6.37 -4.85
C ALA A 83 2.62 -5.55 -6.12
N ALA A 84 2.24 -6.07 -7.30
CA ALA A 84 2.47 -5.38 -8.56
C ALA A 84 1.75 -4.01 -8.64
N MET A 85 0.57 -3.87 -8.03
CA MET A 85 -0.13 -2.58 -7.97
C MET A 85 0.67 -1.52 -7.22
N PHE A 86 1.27 -1.86 -6.06
CA PHE A 86 2.11 -0.93 -5.32
C PHE A 86 3.37 -0.54 -6.10
N GLN A 87 4.03 -1.52 -6.75
CA GLN A 87 5.20 -1.26 -7.58
C GLN A 87 4.86 -0.39 -8.81
N ALA A 88 3.67 -0.55 -9.39
CA ALA A 88 3.22 0.31 -10.49
C ALA A 88 3.05 1.77 -10.03
N GLN A 89 2.61 2.02 -8.79
CA GLN A 89 2.52 3.38 -8.26
C GLN A 89 3.89 3.98 -7.94
N ARG A 90 4.86 3.16 -7.51
CA ARG A 90 6.27 3.59 -7.38
C ARG A 90 6.80 4.14 -8.71
N ALA A 91 6.60 3.39 -9.79
CA ALA A 91 7.06 3.79 -11.13
C ALA A 91 6.35 5.03 -11.67
N ARG A 92 5.13 5.33 -11.23
CA ARG A 92 4.39 6.54 -11.64
C ARG A 92 4.81 7.79 -10.89
N GLY A 93 5.16 7.67 -9.61
CA GLY A 93 5.69 8.81 -8.82
C GLY A 93 7.03 9.35 -9.34
N THR A 94 7.78 8.54 -10.07
CA THR A 94 9.02 8.97 -10.76
C THR A 94 8.77 9.64 -12.12
N THR A 95 7.56 9.55 -12.68
CA THR A 95 7.20 10.11 -14.00
C THR A 95 6.58 11.52 -13.90
N GLY A 96 6.79 12.22 -12.78
CA GLY A 96 6.51 13.65 -12.63
C GLY A 96 7.69 14.55 -13.02
N ALA A 97 8.85 13.98 -13.37
CA ALA A 97 9.91 14.70 -14.05
C ALA A 97 9.64 14.63 -15.56
N GLU A 98 9.04 15.67 -16.11
CA GLU A 98 8.99 15.89 -17.55
C GLU A 98 10.40 15.70 -18.14
N PRO A 99 10.60 14.93 -19.22
CA PRO A 99 11.79 15.09 -20.04
C PRO A 99 11.61 16.40 -20.82
N GLY A 100 11.90 17.52 -20.16
CA GLY A 100 12.15 18.78 -20.82
C GLY A 100 13.53 18.76 -21.45
N ALA A 101 13.62 18.40 -22.73
CA ALA A 101 14.68 18.79 -23.67
C ALA A 101 14.22 18.51 -25.11
#